data_AF-A0A7K6DYT9-F1
#
_entry.id   AF-A0A7K6DYT9-F1
#
_cell.length_a   1.000
_cell.length_b   1.000
_cell.length_c   1.000
_cell.angle_alpha   90.00
_cell.angle_beta   90.00
_cell.angle_gamma   90.00
#
_symmetry.space_group_name_H-M   'P 1'
#
loop_
_entity.id
_entity.type
_entity.pdbx_description
1 polymer ?
#
loop_
_entity_poly.entity_id
_entity_poly.type
_entity_poly.pdbx_seq_one_letter_code
_entity_poly.pdbx_strand_id
1 'polypeptide(L)' 'RHRRHLEACLASLSRFGDSAGDVAVAAERLRVARRELGRITGQLAAEDILDIVFRDFCVGK' A
#
# COMPACT_ATOMS: atom_id res chain seq x y z
N ARG A 1 11.50 -11.16 0.58
CA ARG A 1 10.13 -10.64 0.31
C ARG A 1 9.58 -9.83 1.48
N HIS A 2 9.39 -10.39 2.69
CA HIS A 2 8.82 -9.66 3.84
C HIS A 2 9.64 -8.44 4.27
N ARG A 3 10.97 -8.56 4.36
CA ARG A 3 11.86 -7.41 4.66
C ARG A 3 11.60 -6.21 3.74
N ARG A 4 11.46 -6.44 2.43
CA ARG A 4 11.19 -5.39 1.44
C ARG A 4 9.84 -4.69 1.69
N HIS A 5 8.81 -5.45 2.05
CA HIS A 5 7.51 -4.89 2.39
C HIS A 5 7.57 -4.08 3.70
N LEU A 6 8.37 -4.53 4.67
CA LEU A 6 8.57 -3.81 5.92
C LEU A 6 9.31 -2.47 5.68
N GLU A 7 10.36 -2.49 4.86
CA GLU A 7 11.10 -1.30 4.45
C GLU A 7 10.20 -0.29 3.71
N ALA A 8 9.34 -0.78 2.80
CA ALA A 8 8.38 0.06 2.08
C ALA A 8 7.30 0.66 3.00
N CYS A 9 6.83 -0.11 3.99
CA CYS A 9 5.92 0.35 5.03
C CYS A 9 6.56 1.48 5.84
N LEU A 10 7.78 1.26 6.35
CA LEU A 10 8.53 2.25 7.12
C LEU A 10 8.77 3.53 6.31
N ALA A 11 9.20 3.41 5.05
CA ALA A 11 9.40 4.56 4.18
C ALA A 11 8.12 5.39 3.96
N SER A 12 6.96 4.72 3.89
CA SER A 12 5.67 5.40 3.74
C SER A 12 5.25 6.12 5.03
N LEU A 13 5.52 5.51 6.19
CA LEU A 13 5.27 6.13 7.51
C LEU A 13 6.21 7.30 7.78
N SER A 14 7.49 7.23 7.38
CA SER A 14 8.40 8.38 7.47
C SER A 14 7.86 9.58 6.68
N ARG A 15 7.42 9.35 5.44
CA ARG A 15 6.86 10.40 4.56
C ARG A 15 5.51 10.94 5.04
N PHE A 16 4.76 10.15 5.81
CA PHE A 16 3.54 10.64 6.46
C PHE A 16 3.85 11.78 7.44
N GLY A 17 4.96 11.69 8.19
CA GLY A 17 5.41 12.75 9.08
C GLY A 17 5.66 14.09 8.36
N ASP A 18 6.08 14.03 7.10
CA ASP A 18 6.33 15.20 6.25
C ASP A 18 5.06 15.73 5.56
N SER A 19 3.93 15.01 5.64
CA SER A 19 2.68 15.36 4.94
C SER A 19 1.81 16.36 5.74
N ALA A 20 2.40 17.10 6.67
CA ALA A 20 1.70 18.07 7.50
C ALA A 20 1.04 19.16 6.64
N GLY A 21 -0.30 19.25 6.73
CA GLY A 21 -1.09 20.26 6.02
C GLY A 21 -1.95 19.71 4.87
N ASP A 22 -1.70 18.48 4.40
CA ASP A 22 -2.54 17.83 3.39
C ASP A 22 -3.04 16.46 3.88
N VAL A 23 -4.30 16.46 4.33
CA VAL A 23 -4.96 15.27 4.88
C VAL A 23 -5.12 14.18 3.81
N ALA A 24 -5.32 14.54 2.54
CA ALA A 24 -5.48 13.56 1.47
C ALA A 24 -4.16 12.84 1.20
N VAL A 25 -3.06 13.58 1.13
CA VAL A 25 -1.71 13.01 0.99
C VAL A 25 -1.35 12.16 2.20
N ALA A 26 -1.61 12.65 3.42
CA ALA A 26 -1.35 11.92 4.65
C ALA A 26 -2.14 10.59 4.71
N ALA A 27 -3.43 10.62 4.35
CA ALA A 27 -4.26 9.42 4.29
C ALA A 27 -3.74 8.40 3.26
N GLU A 28 -3.29 8.86 2.09
CA GLU A 28 -2.71 7.99 1.08
C GLU A 28 -1.42 7.32 1.56
N ARG A 29 -0.55 8.03 2.30
CA ARG A 29 0.65 7.44 2.90
C ARG A 29 0.31 6.31 3.88
N LEU A 30 -0.71 6.51 4.72
CA LEU A 30 -1.19 5.48 5.66
C LEU A 30 -1.80 4.29 4.92
N ARG A 31 -2.57 4.54 3.86
CA ARG A 31 -3.15 3.48 3.02
C ARG A 31 -2.07 2.59 2.42
N VAL A 32 -1.00 3.19 1.88
CA VAL A 32 0.15 2.46 1.32
C VAL A 32 0.91 1.69 2.42
N ALA A 33 1.16 2.30 3.57
CA ALA A 33 1.83 1.63 4.69
C ALA A 33 1.04 0.38 5.16
N ARG A 34 -0.27 0.54 5.37
CA ARG A 34 -1.19 -0.56 5.73
C ARG A 34 -1.14 -1.69 4.70
N ARG A 35 -1.14 -1.35 3.41
CA ARG A 35 -1.08 -2.33 2.31
C ARG A 35 0.19 -3.17 2.36
N GLU A 36 1.35 -2.53 2.52
CA GLU A 36 2.64 -3.23 2.60
C GLU A 36 2.73 -4.10 3.86
N LEU A 37 2.16 -3.66 4.99
CA LEU A 37 2.05 -4.46 6.20
C LEU A 37 1.13 -5.69 5.99
N GLY A 38 0.00 -5.51 5.31
CA GLY A 38 -0.95 -6.57 4.96
C GLY A 38 -0.32 -7.70 4.13
N ARG A 39 0.62 -7.36 3.23
CA ARG A 39 1.39 -8.36 2.45
C ARG A 39 2.29 -9.26 3.30
N ILE A 40 2.62 -8.84 4.53
CA ILE A 40 3.41 -9.61 5.50
C ILE A 40 2.49 -10.45 6.39
N THR A 41 1.38 -9.88 6.86
CA THR A 41 0.46 -10.54 7.80
C THR A 41 -0.58 -11.44 7.10
N GLY A 42 -0.66 -11.40 5.76
CA GLY A 42 -1.69 -12.08 4.99
C GLY A 42 -3.05 -11.37 5.00
N GLN A 43 -3.11 -10.16 5.57
CA GLN A 43 -4.31 -9.32 5.54
C GLN A 43 -4.36 -8.57 4.20
N LEU A 44 -5.35 -8.89 3.37
CA LEU A 44 -5.57 -8.24 2.07
C LEU A 44 -6.81 -7.37 2.16
N ALA A 45 -6.71 -6.11 1.71
CA ALA A 45 -7.88 -5.26 1.54
C ALA A 45 -8.62 -5.61 0.24
N ALA A 46 -9.88 -5.18 0.09
CA ALA A 46 -10.64 -5.38 -1.16
C ALA A 46 -9.89 -4.82 -2.38
N GLU A 47 -9.16 -3.72 -2.20
CA GLU A 47 -8.27 -3.08 -3.19
C GLU A 47 -7.19 -4.05 -3.71
N ASP A 48 -6.62 -4.87 -2.81
CA ASP A 48 -5.58 -5.82 -3.16
C ASP A 48 -6.13 -7.00 -3.98
N ILE A 49 -7.39 -7.37 -3.72
CA ILE A 49 -8.09 -8.41 -4.48
C ILE A 49 -8.36 -7.91 -5.91
N LEU A 50 -8.80 -6.65 -6.06
CA LEU A 50 -8.99 -6.05 -7.37
C LEU A 50 -7.68 -6.01 -8.16
N ASP A 51 -6.56 -5.62 -7.54
CA ASP A 51 -5.25 -5.64 -8.21
C ASP A 51 -4.83 -7.05 -8.66
N ILE A 52 -5.21 -8.11 -7.94
CA ILE A 52 -4.96 -9.50 -8.34
C ILE A 52 -5.87 -9.90 -9.51
N VAL A 53 -7.17 -9.65 -9.39
CA VAL A 53 -8.17 -9.97 -10.43
C VAL A 53 -7.84 -9.26 -11.74
N PHE A 54 -7.47 -7.98 -11.68
CA PHE A 54 -7.15 -7.21 -12.89
C PHE A 54 -5.74 -7.44 -13.42
N ARG A 55 -4.82 -8.03 -12.65
CA ARG A 55 -3.46 -8.34 -13.15
C ARG A 55 -3.47 -9.45 -14.20
N ASP A 56 -4.43 -10.35 -14.14
CA ASP A 56 -4.58 -11.45 -15.11
C ASP A 56 -5.54 -11.08 -16.26
N PHE A 57 -6.27 -9.96 -16.14
CA PHE A 57 -6.94 -9.35 -17.28
C PHE A 57 -5.90 -8.61 -18.11
N CYS A 58 -5.49 -9.20 -19.24
CA CYS A 58 -4.77 -8.46 -20.27
C CYS A 58 -5.50 -7.14 -20.53
N VAL A 59 -4.83 -6.01 -20.29
CA VAL A 59 -5.27 -4.69 -20.74
C VAL A 59 -5.31 -4.75 -22.26
N GLY A 60 -6.48 -5.09 -22.82
CA GLY A 60 -6.64 -5.37 -24.25
C GLY A 60 -7.55 -6.55 -24.57
N LYS A 61 -8.82 -6.47 -24.14
CA LYS A 61 -9.97 -6.91 -24.94
C LYS A 61 -11.15 -6.02 -24.62
#